data_AF-A0A351UUR7-F1
#
_entry.id   AF-A0A351UUR7-F1
#
_cell.length_a   1.000
_cell.length_b   1.000
_cell.length_c   1.000
_cell.angle_alpha   90.00
_cell.angle_beta   90.00
_cell.angle_gamma   90.00
#
_symmetry.space_group_name_H-M   'P 1'
#
loop_
_entity.id
_entity.type
_entity.pdbx_description
1 polymer ?
#
loop_
_entity_poly.entity_id
_entity_poly.type
_entity_poly.pdbx_seq_one_letter_code
_entity_poly.pdbx_strand_id
1 'polypeptide(L)'
;MRVNLLILLLVYLFYQSAAAYLLLVLPGNLLYLRQWRQEVFRKKEREFQMQFRDAMQMLADALRAGYAVENAMAEAGKSLHMLYSADSRICREFRQMVHELQMNRPVEQVLEELARRTEQEDVEALTTVLVTAKKNGGDLVQILRQAIRQLCEKVEVCREIEVVCASKRLEFNVMCCIPAGMIAYMKLSFPSFMEVLYGNAFGVLFMSACLGVYGAAYILGKRLTEITV
;
A
#
# COMPACT_ATOMS: atom_id res chain seq x y z
N MET A 1 -1.36 -1.26 -14.83
CA MET A 1 -1.50 -0.85 -16.25
C MET A 1 -0.16 -0.50 -16.92
N ARG A 2 0.68 0.39 -16.37
CA ARG A 2 1.92 0.86 -17.04
C ARG A 2 3.03 -0.20 -17.23
N VAL A 3 3.24 -1.08 -16.26
CA VAL A 3 4.30 -2.11 -16.32
C VAL A 3 3.97 -3.21 -17.33
N ASN A 4 2.70 -3.62 -17.43
CA ASN A 4 2.26 -4.58 -18.45
C ASN A 4 2.43 -4.05 -19.86
N LEU A 5 2.23 -2.75 -20.10
CA LEU A 5 2.36 -2.13 -21.42
C LEU A 5 3.84 -2.07 -21.87
N LEU A 6 4.77 -1.81 -20.94
CA LEU A 6 6.22 -1.87 -21.18
C LEU A 6 6.70 -3.30 -21.47
N ILE A 7 6.19 -4.29 -20.73
CA ILE A 7 6.50 -5.71 -21.00
C ILE A 7 5.91 -6.15 -22.33
N LEU A 8 4.68 -5.71 -22.67
CA LEU A 8 4.04 -5.95 -23.97
C LEU A 8 4.85 -5.35 -25.12
N LEU A 9 5.35 -4.12 -24.94
CA LEU A 9 6.13 -3.40 -25.93
C LEU A 9 7.52 -4.03 -26.11
N LEU A 10 8.16 -4.47 -25.02
CA LEU A 10 9.41 -5.24 -25.06
C LEU A 10 9.26 -6.58 -25.77
N VAL A 11 8.20 -7.34 -25.49
CA VAL A 11 7.93 -8.65 -26.13
C VAL A 11 7.59 -8.48 -27.61
N TYR A 12 6.79 -7.46 -27.95
CA TYR A 12 6.43 -7.14 -29.34
C TYR A 12 7.62 -6.68 -30.18
N LEU A 13 8.57 -5.95 -29.57
CA LEU A 13 9.77 -5.45 -30.25
C LEU A 13 10.86 -6.52 -30.44
N PHE A 14 10.79 -7.63 -29.70
CA PHE A 14 11.84 -8.67 -29.68
C PHE A 14 11.48 -9.94 -30.47
N TYR A 15 10.20 -10.34 -30.54
CA TYR A 15 9.80 -11.62 -31.11
C TYR A 15 8.76 -11.45 -32.22
N GLN A 16 9.21 -11.44 -33.49
CA GLN A 16 8.35 -11.63 -34.67
C GLN A 16 7.77 -13.07 -34.76
N SER A 17 7.35 -13.69 -33.64
CA SER A 17 6.72 -15.01 -33.65
C SER A 17 5.54 -15.09 -32.69
N ALA A 18 4.37 -15.49 -33.20
CA ALA A 18 3.10 -15.55 -32.48
C ALA A 18 3.07 -16.58 -31.33
N ALA A 19 3.95 -17.59 -31.33
CA ALA A 19 3.97 -18.65 -30.32
C ALA A 19 4.50 -18.17 -28.95
N ALA A 20 5.48 -17.27 -28.92
CA ALA A 20 6.02 -16.69 -27.70
C ALA A 20 5.02 -15.76 -26.99
N TYR A 21 4.12 -15.12 -27.76
CA TYR A 21 3.05 -14.28 -27.24
C TYR A 21 2.04 -15.07 -26.41
N LEU A 22 1.59 -16.23 -26.92
CA LEU A 22 0.58 -17.06 -26.25
C LEU A 22 1.07 -17.71 -24.94
N LEU A 23 2.33 -18.15 -24.91
CA LEU A 23 2.90 -18.88 -23.77
C LEU A 23 3.20 -17.97 -22.56
N LEU A 24 3.51 -16.69 -22.81
CA LEU A 24 3.90 -15.72 -21.78
C LEU A 24 2.72 -14.85 -21.28
N VAL A 25 1.73 -14.58 -22.14
CA VAL A 25 0.56 -13.75 -21.81
C VAL A 25 -0.43 -14.44 -20.87
N LEU A 26 -0.66 -15.75 -21.04
CA LEU A 26 -1.60 -16.50 -20.18
C LEU A 26 -1.19 -16.54 -18.69
N PRO A 27 0.05 -16.94 -18.31
CA PRO A 27 0.47 -16.89 -16.91
C PRO A 27 0.64 -15.44 -16.41
N GLY A 28 1.02 -14.49 -17.28
CA GLY A 28 1.12 -13.07 -16.93
C GLY A 28 -0.22 -12.45 -16.56
N ASN A 29 -1.30 -12.81 -17.25
CA ASN A 29 -2.63 -12.28 -16.99
C ASN A 29 -3.24 -12.85 -15.69
N LEU A 30 -2.98 -14.13 -15.38
CA LEU A 30 -3.42 -14.75 -14.12
C LEU A 30 -2.70 -14.16 -12.89
N LEU A 31 -1.38 -13.93 -13.01
CA LEU A 31 -0.60 -13.23 -11.97
C LEU A 31 -1.04 -11.77 -11.81
N TYR A 32 -1.39 -11.11 -12.92
CA TYR A 32 -1.91 -9.74 -12.91
C TYR A 32 -3.25 -9.62 -12.19
N LEU A 33 -4.19 -10.54 -12.43
CA LEU A 33 -5.48 -10.58 -11.71
C LEU A 33 -5.29 -10.80 -10.20
N ARG A 34 -4.33 -11.66 -9.80
CA ARG A 34 -3.98 -11.86 -8.39
C ARG A 34 -3.36 -10.60 -7.77
N GLN A 35 -2.41 -9.96 -8.44
CA GLN A 35 -1.78 -8.73 -7.96
C GLN A 35 -2.78 -7.58 -7.86
N TRP A 36 -3.64 -7.40 -8.87
CA TRP A 36 -4.66 -6.35 -8.87
C TRP A 36 -5.64 -6.52 -7.70
N ARG A 37 -6.08 -7.75 -7.42
CA ARG A 37 -6.96 -8.03 -6.28
C ARG A 37 -6.28 -7.68 -4.95
N GLN A 38 -4.99 -8.01 -4.80
CA GLN A 38 -4.21 -7.65 -3.61
C GLN A 38 -3.98 -6.14 -3.50
N GLU A 39 -3.71 -5.44 -4.60
CA GLU A 39 -3.55 -3.98 -4.63
C GLU A 39 -4.84 -3.27 -4.21
N VAL A 40 -6.00 -3.72 -4.71
CA VAL A 40 -7.30 -3.14 -4.34
C VAL A 40 -7.58 -3.36 -2.85
N PHE A 41 -7.28 -4.56 -2.32
CA PHE A 41 -7.42 -4.84 -0.89
C PHE A 41 -6.49 -3.97 -0.04
N ARG A 42 -5.18 -3.94 -0.35
CA ARG A 42 -4.20 -3.07 0.34
C ARG A 42 -4.59 -1.60 0.29
N LYS A 43 -5.16 -1.13 -0.82
CA LYS A 43 -5.60 0.27 -0.96
C LYS A 43 -6.76 0.59 -0.01
N LYS A 44 -7.78 -0.27 0.04
CA LYS A 44 -8.90 -0.10 0.98
C LYS A 44 -8.44 -0.16 2.43
N GLU A 45 -7.45 -1.00 2.71
CA GLU A 45 -6.89 -1.11 4.04
C GLU A 45 -6.14 0.14 4.48
N ARG A 46 -5.27 0.66 3.60
CA ARG A 46 -4.58 1.93 3.85
C ARG A 46 -5.55 3.09 4.01
N GLU A 47 -6.63 3.10 3.24
CA GLU A 47 -7.69 4.10 3.38
C GLU A 47 -8.35 4.02 4.76
N PHE A 48 -8.66 2.82 5.23
CA PHE A 48 -9.17 2.62 6.58
C PHE A 48 -8.15 3.01 7.66
N GLN A 49 -6.87 2.70 7.49
CA GLN A 49 -5.81 3.07 8.43
C GLN A 49 -5.69 4.59 8.57
N MET A 50 -5.77 5.35 7.46
CA MET A 50 -5.78 6.81 7.49
C MET A 50 -7.03 7.35 8.19
N GLN A 51 -8.21 6.81 7.85
CA GLN A 51 -9.47 7.15 8.50
C GLN A 51 -9.45 6.87 10.01
N PHE A 52 -8.85 5.76 10.43
CA PHE A 52 -8.70 5.38 11.82
C PHE A 52 -7.75 6.32 12.57
N ARG A 53 -6.61 6.68 11.97
CA ARG A 53 -5.71 7.72 12.52
C ARG A 53 -6.46 9.02 12.79
N ASP A 54 -7.27 9.49 11.85
CA ASP A 54 -8.02 10.73 12.02
C ASP A 54 -9.08 10.61 13.13
N ALA A 55 -9.76 9.47 13.21
CA ALA A 55 -10.70 9.18 14.30
C ALA A 55 -10.01 9.15 15.66
N MET A 56 -8.81 8.58 15.75
CA MET A 56 -7.99 8.57 16.97
C MET A 56 -7.55 9.97 17.35
N GLN A 57 -7.14 10.80 16.39
CA GLN A 57 -6.79 12.20 16.63
C GLN A 57 -7.98 12.97 17.24
N MET A 58 -9.18 12.83 16.67
CA MET A 58 -10.41 13.42 17.21
C MET A 58 -10.72 12.92 18.63
N LEU A 59 -10.52 11.63 18.89
CA LEU A 59 -10.69 11.04 20.22
C LEU A 59 -9.69 11.64 21.22
N ALA A 60 -8.41 11.79 20.86
CA ALA A 60 -7.41 12.40 21.72
C ALA A 60 -7.74 13.87 22.03
N ASP A 61 -8.32 14.61 21.09
CA ASP A 61 -8.74 15.99 21.27
C ASP A 61 -9.96 16.11 22.20
N ALA A 62 -10.92 15.20 22.09
CA ALA A 62 -12.04 15.12 23.03
C ALA A 62 -11.55 14.73 24.45
N LEU A 63 -10.65 13.76 24.57
CA LEU A 63 -10.06 13.40 25.87
C LEU A 63 -9.26 14.57 26.48
N ARG A 64 -8.61 15.41 25.66
CA ARG A 64 -7.94 16.64 26.11
C ARG A 64 -8.91 17.68 26.67
N ALA A 65 -10.12 17.74 26.13
CA ALA A 65 -11.16 18.65 26.61
C ALA A 65 -11.81 18.19 27.92
N GLY A 66 -11.38 17.05 28.49
CA GLY A 66 -11.87 16.52 29.76
C GLY A 66 -13.10 15.63 29.64
N TYR A 67 -13.48 15.23 28.42
CA TYR A 67 -14.54 14.24 28.24
C TYR A 67 -14.12 12.87 28.82
N ALA A 68 -15.07 12.19 29.47
CA ALA A 68 -14.96 10.77 29.76
C ALA A 68 -14.81 9.96 28.46
N VAL A 69 -14.21 8.77 28.53
CA VAL A 69 -13.84 7.97 27.35
C VAL A 69 -15.05 7.67 26.44
N GLU A 70 -16.19 7.35 27.03
CA GLU A 70 -17.45 7.06 26.33
C GLU A 70 -17.95 8.30 25.56
N ASN A 71 -17.95 9.46 26.23
CA ASN A 71 -18.38 10.72 25.63
C ASN A 71 -17.38 11.20 24.56
N ALA A 72 -16.08 10.96 24.78
CA ALA A 72 -15.04 11.29 23.83
C ALA A 72 -15.17 10.47 22.54
N MET A 73 -15.54 9.18 22.63
CA MET A 73 -15.84 8.34 21.47
C MET A 73 -17.09 8.80 20.72
N ALA A 74 -18.14 9.22 21.45
CA ALA A 74 -19.33 9.78 20.82
C ALA A 74 -19.03 11.08 20.07
N GLU A 75 -18.21 11.96 20.65
CA GLU A 75 -17.82 13.23 20.03
C GLU A 75 -16.88 13.04 18.84
N ALA A 76 -15.93 12.11 18.93
CA ALA A 76 -15.09 11.70 17.80
C ALA A 76 -15.95 11.14 16.66
N GLY A 77 -16.97 10.32 16.97
CA GLY A 77 -17.89 9.78 15.97
C GLY A 77 -18.68 10.85 15.22
N LYS A 78 -19.12 11.93 15.90
CA LYS A 78 -19.78 13.08 15.24
C LYS A 78 -18.82 13.83 14.33
N SER A 79 -17.62 14.12 14.82
CA SER A 79 -16.58 14.84 14.08
C SER A 79 -16.17 14.07 12.82
N LEU A 80 -16.08 12.75 12.93
CA LEU A 80 -15.76 11.86 11.82
C LEU A 80 -16.82 11.88 10.71
N HIS A 81 -18.10 11.98 11.08
CA HIS A 81 -19.20 12.13 10.10
C HIS A 81 -19.19 13.46 9.35
N MET A 82 -18.52 14.49 9.88
CA MET A 82 -18.33 15.76 9.16
C MET A 82 -17.18 15.66 8.15
N LEU A 83 -16.19 14.79 8.41
CA LEU A 83 -15.01 14.64 7.58
C LEU A 83 -15.19 13.61 6.45
N TYR A 84 -15.90 12.53 6.71
CA TYR A 84 -16.08 11.41 5.79
C TYR A 84 -17.54 11.14 5.46
N SER A 85 -17.80 10.56 4.28
CA SER A 85 -19.15 10.11 3.91
C SER A 85 -19.68 9.07 4.88
N ALA A 86 -20.99 9.08 5.12
CA ALA A 86 -21.66 8.16 6.05
C ALA A 86 -21.44 6.67 5.70
N ASP A 87 -21.23 6.35 4.42
CA ASP A 87 -20.97 5.00 3.91
C ASP A 87 -19.51 4.55 4.05
N SER A 88 -18.61 5.41 4.54
CA SER A 88 -17.23 5.03 4.82
C SER A 88 -17.17 3.93 5.88
N ARG A 89 -16.20 3.03 5.75
CA ARG A 89 -16.00 1.90 6.67
C ARG A 89 -15.86 2.40 8.11
N ILE A 90 -15.06 3.45 8.31
CA ILE A 90 -14.84 4.02 9.65
C ILE A 90 -16.12 4.62 10.27
N CYS A 91 -16.94 5.35 9.50
CA CYS A 91 -18.16 5.97 10.03
C CYS A 91 -19.18 4.92 10.45
N ARG A 92 -19.28 3.82 9.71
CA ARG A 92 -20.15 2.68 10.06
C ARG A 92 -19.69 2.01 11.35
N GLU A 93 -18.39 1.71 11.47
CA GLU A 93 -17.83 1.10 12.67
C GLU A 93 -17.98 2.00 13.90
N PHE A 94 -17.65 3.29 13.80
CA PHE A 94 -17.82 4.24 14.91
C PHE A 94 -19.28 4.44 15.30
N ARG A 95 -20.21 4.46 14.34
CA ARG A 95 -21.64 4.55 14.63
C ARG A 95 -22.12 3.34 15.42
N GLN A 96 -21.66 2.15 15.05
CA GLN A 96 -21.96 0.93 15.79
C GLN A 96 -21.35 0.97 17.19
N MET A 97 -20.09 1.37 17.34
CA MET A 97 -19.45 1.52 18.65
C MET A 97 -20.21 2.47 19.57
N VAL A 98 -20.58 3.65 19.07
CA VAL A 98 -21.33 4.65 19.87
C VAL A 98 -22.68 4.09 20.29
N HIS A 99 -23.37 3.35 19.43
CA HIS A 99 -24.62 2.68 19.78
C HIS A 99 -24.42 1.63 20.87
N GLU A 100 -23.37 0.81 20.80
CA GLU A 100 -23.05 -0.19 21.81
C GLU A 100 -22.68 0.44 23.17
N LEU A 101 -21.97 1.57 23.16
CA LEU A 101 -21.66 2.34 24.37
C LEU A 101 -22.91 2.95 25.01
N GLN A 102 -23.87 3.44 24.21
CA GLN A 102 -25.17 3.93 24.70
C GLN A 102 -26.00 2.82 25.38
N MET A 103 -25.76 1.57 25.02
CA MET A 103 -26.36 0.39 25.67
C MET A 103 -25.62 -0.04 26.94
N ASN A 104 -24.74 0.82 27.49
CA ASN A 104 -23.90 0.54 28.66
C ASN A 104 -22.99 -0.69 28.51
N ARG A 105 -22.60 -1.05 27.27
CA ARG A 105 -21.54 -2.05 27.10
C ARG A 105 -20.19 -1.44 27.49
N PRO A 106 -19.32 -2.21 28.15
CA PRO A 106 -18.01 -1.72 28.57
C PRO A 106 -17.13 -1.41 27.35
N VAL A 107 -16.39 -0.30 27.42
CA VAL A 107 -15.54 0.23 26.34
C VAL A 107 -14.54 -0.81 25.83
N GLU A 108 -14.01 -1.66 26.71
CA GLU A 108 -13.05 -2.71 26.37
C GLU A 108 -13.66 -3.72 25.40
N GLN A 109 -14.89 -4.18 25.67
CA GLN A 109 -15.56 -5.16 24.81
C GLN A 109 -15.92 -4.55 23.45
N VAL A 110 -16.30 -3.27 23.43
CA VAL A 110 -16.63 -2.56 22.18
C VAL A 110 -15.39 -2.41 21.29
N LEU A 111 -14.24 -2.09 21.88
CA LEU A 111 -12.97 -2.01 21.16
C LEU A 111 -12.42 -3.39 20.75
N GLU A 112 -12.55 -4.41 21.58
CA GLU A 112 -12.18 -5.79 21.22
C GLU A 112 -12.99 -6.30 20.03
N GLU A 113 -14.29 -6.01 19.98
CA GLU A 113 -15.13 -6.40 18.84
C GLU A 113 -14.77 -5.58 17.60
N LEU A 114 -14.47 -4.28 17.74
CA LEU A 114 -13.95 -3.46 16.64
C LEU A 114 -12.65 -4.05 16.07
N ALA A 115 -11.70 -4.41 16.94
CA ALA A 115 -10.43 -5.01 16.53
C ALA A 115 -10.66 -6.30 15.74
N ARG A 116 -11.55 -7.18 16.23
CA ARG A 116 -11.90 -8.42 15.55
C ARG A 116 -12.57 -8.21 14.19
N ARG A 117 -13.42 -7.18 14.04
CA ARG A 117 -14.11 -6.88 12.77
C ARG A 117 -13.22 -6.18 11.74
N THR A 118 -12.27 -5.38 12.21
CA THR A 118 -11.44 -4.53 11.34
C THR A 118 -10.16 -5.21 10.88
N GLU A 119 -9.68 -6.21 11.64
CA GLU A 119 -8.44 -6.96 11.37
C GLU A 119 -7.23 -6.02 11.13
N GLN A 120 -7.20 -4.87 11.83
CA GLN A 120 -6.11 -3.91 11.77
C GLN A 120 -5.18 -4.05 12.97
N GLU A 121 -3.88 -4.14 12.70
CA GLU A 121 -2.83 -4.13 13.72
C GLU A 121 -2.91 -2.90 14.65
N ASP A 122 -3.19 -1.74 14.08
CA ASP A 122 -3.26 -0.47 14.83
C ASP A 122 -4.47 -0.43 15.79
N VAL A 123 -5.59 -1.05 15.40
CA VAL A 123 -6.80 -1.15 16.25
C VAL A 123 -6.58 -2.17 17.37
N GLU A 124 -5.97 -3.32 17.05
CA GLU A 124 -5.59 -4.34 18.01
C GLU A 124 -4.60 -3.82 19.06
N ALA A 125 -3.59 -3.07 18.61
CA ALA A 125 -2.59 -2.46 19.49
C ALA A 125 -3.25 -1.49 20.49
N LEU A 126 -4.14 -0.62 20.01
CA LEU A 126 -4.84 0.32 20.89
C LEU A 126 -5.73 -0.39 21.92
N THR A 127 -6.47 -1.39 21.46
CA THR A 127 -7.35 -2.20 22.32
C THR A 127 -6.56 -2.90 23.40
N THR A 128 -5.43 -3.51 23.04
CA THR A 128 -4.52 -4.18 23.98
C THR A 128 -3.99 -3.22 25.04
N VAL A 129 -3.60 -2.00 24.64
CA VAL A 129 -3.14 -0.96 25.57
C VAL A 129 -4.25 -0.54 26.51
N LEU A 130 -5.48 -0.34 26.01
CA LEU A 130 -6.63 0.06 26.83
C LEU A 130 -7.02 -1.02 27.86
N VAL A 131 -7.13 -2.28 27.44
CA VAL A 131 -7.43 -3.41 28.32
C VAL A 131 -6.36 -3.55 29.41
N THR A 132 -5.09 -3.38 29.05
CA THR A 132 -3.96 -3.45 29.99
C THR A 132 -3.96 -2.27 30.96
N ALA A 133 -4.23 -1.06 30.48
CA ALA A 133 -4.29 0.16 31.29
C ALA A 133 -5.40 0.06 32.35
N LYS A 134 -6.57 -0.46 31.97
CA LYS A 134 -7.69 -0.65 32.91
C LYS A 134 -7.39 -1.69 33.99
N LYS A 135 -6.74 -2.80 33.65
CA LYS A 135 -6.33 -3.82 34.64
C LYS A 135 -5.34 -3.28 35.67
N ASN A 136 -4.45 -2.38 35.25
CA ASN A 136 -3.39 -1.84 36.10
C ASN A 136 -3.82 -0.61 36.93
N GLY A 137 -5.05 -0.10 36.74
CA GLY A 137 -5.63 0.97 37.55
C GLY A 137 -4.95 2.34 37.44
N GLY A 138 -4.17 2.58 36.38
CA GLY A 138 -3.53 3.87 36.12
C GLY A 138 -4.48 4.91 35.52
N ASP A 139 -3.97 6.10 35.21
CA ASP A 139 -4.72 7.10 34.46
C ASP A 139 -4.97 6.62 33.02
N LEU A 140 -6.14 5.99 32.82
CA LEU A 140 -6.59 5.45 31.55
C LEU A 140 -6.60 6.52 30.46
N VAL A 141 -6.99 7.75 30.80
CA VAL A 141 -7.07 8.86 29.83
C VAL A 141 -5.68 9.26 29.37
N GLN A 142 -4.73 9.37 30.30
CA GLN A 142 -3.33 9.67 29.96
C GLN A 142 -2.70 8.57 29.10
N ILE A 143 -2.88 7.30 29.48
CA ILE A 143 -2.32 6.15 28.76
C ILE A 143 -2.92 6.05 27.36
N LEU A 144 -4.25 6.15 27.24
CA LEU A 144 -4.95 6.11 25.96
C LEU A 144 -4.51 7.26 25.05
N ARG A 145 -4.40 8.48 25.58
CA ARG A 145 -3.89 9.64 24.82
C ARG A 145 -2.45 9.44 24.36
N GLN A 146 -1.60 8.77 25.14
CA GLN A 146 -0.23 8.48 24.75
C GLN A 146 -0.18 7.42 23.65
N ALA A 147 -0.98 6.36 23.78
CA ALA A 147 -1.10 5.32 22.76
C ALA A 147 -1.59 5.88 21.41
N ILE A 148 -2.60 6.76 21.45
CA ILE A 148 -3.10 7.45 20.26
C ILE A 148 -2.00 8.30 19.61
N ARG A 149 -1.24 9.07 20.40
CA ARG A 149 -0.13 9.89 19.85
C ARG A 149 0.91 9.01 19.16
N GLN A 150 1.34 7.93 19.81
CA GLN A 150 2.31 6.99 19.23
C GLN A 150 1.80 6.35 17.94
N LEU A 151 0.51 6.03 17.89
CA LEU A 151 -0.13 5.49 16.68
C LEU A 151 -0.14 6.52 15.54
N CYS A 152 -0.54 7.76 15.83
CA CYS A 152 -0.52 8.85 14.85
C CYS A 152 0.89 9.10 14.30
N GLU A 153 1.90 9.13 15.18
CA GLU A 153 3.32 9.26 14.82
C GLU A 153 3.79 8.09 13.95
N LYS A 154 3.45 6.83 14.33
CA LYS A 154 3.77 5.63 13.53
C LYS A 154 3.21 5.75 12.11
N VAL A 155 1.93 6.09 11.97
CA VAL A 155 1.28 6.19 10.64
C VAL A 155 1.92 7.30 9.80
N GLU A 156 2.30 8.42 10.42
CA GLU A 156 2.96 9.54 9.74
C GLU A 156 4.36 9.16 9.23
N VAL A 157 5.17 8.48 10.05
CA VAL A 157 6.48 7.95 9.66
C VAL A 157 6.33 6.92 8.54
N CYS A 158 5.39 5.98 8.65
CA CYS A 158 5.12 5.00 7.58
C CYS A 158 4.74 5.68 6.26
N ARG A 159 3.95 6.76 6.33
CA ARG A 159 3.59 7.55 5.15
C ARG A 159 4.79 8.27 4.55
N GLU A 160 5.67 8.84 5.36
CA GLU A 160 6.90 9.46 4.89
C GLU A 160 7.80 8.44 4.17
N ILE A 161 7.98 7.26 4.77
CA ILE A 161 8.70 6.13 4.15
C ILE A 161 8.05 5.76 2.81
N GLU A 162 6.73 5.64 2.76
CA GLU A 162 6.02 5.32 1.51
C GLU A 162 6.25 6.38 0.42
N VAL A 163 6.22 7.66 0.76
CA VAL A 163 6.49 8.76 -0.18
C VAL A 163 7.92 8.70 -0.72
N VAL A 164 8.90 8.47 0.17
CA VAL A 164 10.31 8.33 -0.22
C VAL A 164 10.50 7.11 -1.13
N CYS A 165 9.91 5.98 -0.76
CA CYS A 165 9.95 4.75 -1.57
C CYS A 165 9.24 4.91 -2.92
N ALA A 166 8.13 5.64 -2.97
CA ALA A 166 7.42 5.92 -4.21
C ALA A 166 8.30 6.74 -5.18
N SER A 167 9.02 7.74 -4.67
CA SER A 167 10.00 8.51 -5.45
C SER A 167 11.09 7.60 -6.02
N LYS A 168 11.67 6.72 -5.18
CA LYS A 168 12.70 5.76 -5.60
C LYS A 168 12.19 4.75 -6.64
N ARG A 169 10.94 4.32 -6.51
CA ARG A 169 10.29 3.44 -7.48
C ARG A 169 10.07 4.13 -8.83
N LEU A 170 9.73 5.42 -8.82
CA LEU A 170 9.63 6.21 -10.06
C LEU A 170 11.00 6.36 -10.73
N GLU A 171 12.03 6.69 -9.98
CA GLU A 171 13.42 6.79 -10.45
C GLU A 171 13.87 5.46 -11.10
N PHE A 172 13.68 4.34 -10.41
CA PHE A 172 13.97 3.00 -10.93
C PHE A 172 13.20 2.68 -12.22
N ASN A 173 11.91 3.01 -12.28
CA ASN A 173 11.10 2.79 -13.47
C ASN A 173 11.62 3.60 -14.68
N VAL A 174 12.05 4.84 -14.46
CA VAL A 174 12.65 5.68 -15.51
C VAL A 174 13.96 5.07 -15.99
N MET A 175 14.85 4.65 -15.07
CA MET A 175 16.11 3.99 -15.40
C MET A 175 15.91 2.72 -16.24
N CYS A 176 14.88 1.93 -15.92
CA CYS A 176 14.54 0.74 -16.69
C CYS A 176 14.12 1.09 -18.13
N CYS A 177 13.50 2.23 -18.37
CA CYS A 177 13.05 2.62 -19.72
C CYS A 177 14.19 3.08 -20.64
N ILE A 178 15.33 3.54 -20.07
CA ILE A 178 16.43 4.14 -20.85
C ILE A 178 17.01 3.16 -21.90
N PRO A 179 17.42 1.92 -21.56
CA PRO A 179 18.00 1.01 -22.54
C PRO A 179 17.04 0.66 -23.68
N ALA A 180 15.75 0.49 -23.37
CA ALA A 180 14.73 0.24 -24.37
C ALA A 180 14.57 1.43 -25.33
N GLY A 181 14.54 2.66 -24.79
CA GLY A 181 14.51 3.88 -25.59
C GLY A 181 15.74 4.05 -26.49
N MET A 182 16.93 3.70 -25.97
CA MET A 182 18.19 3.78 -26.72
C MET A 182 18.22 2.79 -27.89
N ILE A 183 17.75 1.55 -27.69
CA ILE A 183 17.64 0.56 -28.77
C ILE A 183 16.64 1.02 -29.84
N ALA A 184 15.49 1.56 -29.43
CA ALA A 184 14.49 2.09 -30.36
C ALA A 184 15.04 3.25 -31.19
N TYR A 185 15.76 4.18 -30.56
CA TYR A 185 16.42 5.30 -31.23
C TYR A 185 17.45 4.81 -32.26
N MET A 186 18.33 3.88 -31.87
CA MET A 186 19.34 3.34 -32.78
C MET A 186 18.73 2.61 -33.99
N LYS A 187 17.61 1.90 -33.81
CA LYS A 187 16.89 1.24 -34.92
C LYS A 187 16.35 2.26 -35.94
N LEU A 188 15.87 3.41 -35.50
CA LEU A 188 15.31 4.45 -36.37
C LEU A 188 16.41 5.23 -37.11
N SER A 189 17.49 5.59 -36.40
CA SER A 189 18.56 6.41 -36.98
C SER A 189 19.57 5.60 -37.81
N PHE A 190 19.84 4.34 -37.45
CA PHE A 190 20.89 3.51 -38.07
C PHE A 190 20.45 2.06 -38.32
N PRO A 191 19.48 1.83 -39.23
CA PRO A 191 18.94 0.50 -39.49
C PRO A 191 20.01 -0.49 -40.00
N SER A 192 20.91 -0.05 -40.89
CA SER A 192 21.97 -0.91 -41.44
C SER A 192 22.97 -1.40 -40.39
N PHE A 193 23.16 -0.67 -39.29
CA PHE A 193 24.03 -1.10 -38.19
C PHE A 193 23.36 -2.17 -37.33
N MET A 194 22.04 -2.06 -37.13
CA MET A 194 21.24 -3.05 -36.42
C MET A 194 21.11 -4.36 -37.21
N GLU A 195 21.00 -4.31 -38.54
CA GLU A 195 20.96 -5.52 -39.38
C GLU A 195 22.26 -6.35 -39.27
N VAL A 196 23.43 -5.73 -39.16
CA VAL A 196 24.71 -6.45 -38.94
C VAL A 196 24.77 -7.06 -37.54
N LEU A 197 24.22 -6.38 -36.53
CA LEU A 197 24.17 -6.84 -35.15
C LEU A 197 23.17 -8.00 -34.95
N TYR A 198 22.03 -7.98 -35.64
CA TYR A 198 21.00 -9.04 -35.54
C TYR A 198 21.12 -10.14 -36.61
N GLY A 199 21.83 -9.88 -37.71
CA GLY A 199 21.95 -10.80 -38.85
C GLY A 199 22.98 -11.91 -38.67
N ASN A 200 23.88 -11.82 -37.68
CA ASN A 200 24.94 -12.79 -37.44
C ASN A 200 24.69 -13.58 -36.14
N ALA A 201 24.97 -14.89 -36.13
CA ALA A 201 24.71 -15.77 -34.98
C ALA A 201 25.41 -15.30 -33.69
N PHE A 202 26.60 -14.71 -33.83
CA PHE A 202 27.34 -14.09 -32.71
C PHE A 202 26.64 -12.86 -32.12
N GLY A 203 25.99 -12.05 -32.96
CA GLY A 203 25.31 -10.84 -32.50
C GLY A 203 24.01 -11.15 -31.74
N VAL A 204 23.28 -12.19 -32.19
CA VAL A 204 22.13 -12.73 -31.44
C VAL A 204 22.55 -13.26 -30.07
N LEU A 205 23.68 -14.00 -30.00
CA LEU A 205 24.24 -14.48 -28.73
C LEU A 205 24.58 -13.30 -27.79
N PHE A 206 25.27 -12.28 -28.28
CA PHE A 206 25.63 -11.10 -27.48
C PHE A 206 24.40 -10.35 -26.95
N MET A 207 23.40 -10.13 -27.81
CA MET A 207 22.16 -9.47 -27.41
C MET A 207 21.38 -10.29 -26.37
N SER A 208 21.37 -11.62 -26.49
CA SER A 208 20.75 -12.49 -25.50
C SER A 208 21.45 -12.43 -24.14
N ALA A 209 22.78 -12.30 -24.11
CA ALA A 209 23.54 -12.09 -22.88
C ALA A 209 23.25 -10.73 -22.23
N CYS A 210 23.23 -9.64 -23.02
CA CYS A 210 22.86 -8.30 -22.53
C CYS A 210 21.44 -8.27 -21.95
N LEU A 211 20.49 -8.94 -22.61
CA LEU A 211 19.11 -9.03 -22.14
C LEU A 211 19.01 -9.85 -20.85
N GLY A 212 19.79 -10.93 -20.72
CA GLY A 212 19.90 -11.70 -19.48
C GLY A 212 20.41 -10.86 -18.31
N VAL A 213 21.49 -10.09 -18.51
CA VAL A 213 22.03 -9.17 -17.49
C VAL A 213 21.00 -8.10 -17.11
N TYR A 214 20.33 -7.51 -18.10
CA TYR A 214 19.29 -6.52 -17.87
C TYR A 214 18.09 -7.10 -17.10
N GLY A 215 17.66 -8.32 -17.44
CA GLY A 215 16.62 -9.04 -16.72
C GLY A 215 17.00 -9.34 -15.26
N ALA A 216 18.24 -9.77 -15.02
CA ALA A 216 18.76 -9.98 -13.67
C ALA A 216 18.77 -8.67 -12.86
N ALA A 217 19.24 -7.57 -13.46
CA ALA A 217 19.22 -6.24 -12.84
C ALA A 217 17.79 -5.77 -12.52
N TYR A 218 16.83 -6.03 -13.42
CA TYR A 218 15.42 -5.71 -13.20
C TYR A 218 14.82 -6.50 -12.03
N ILE A 219 15.12 -7.81 -11.93
CA ILE A 219 14.64 -8.65 -10.82
C ILE A 219 15.20 -8.16 -9.48
N LEU A 220 16.51 -7.86 -9.44
CA LEU A 220 17.16 -7.34 -8.23
C LEU A 220 16.56 -5.98 -7.83
N GLY A 221 16.39 -5.07 -8.78
CA GLY A 221 15.78 -3.77 -8.53
C GLY A 221 14.33 -3.87 -8.04
N LYS A 222 13.53 -4.76 -8.64
CA LYS A 222 12.16 -5.00 -8.20
C LYS A 222 12.11 -5.50 -6.75
N ARG A 223 12.95 -6.46 -6.37
CA ARG A 223 13.03 -6.96 -4.99
C ARG A 223 13.40 -5.85 -4.01
N LEU A 224 14.39 -5.01 -4.34
CA LEU A 224 14.78 -3.89 -3.47
C LEU A 224 13.62 -2.90 -3.26
N THR A 225 12.82 -2.63 -4.30
CA THR A 225 11.68 -1.71 -4.19
C THR A 225 10.45 -2.30 -3.51
N GLU A 226 10.30 -3.62 -3.46
CA GLU A 226 9.16 -4.30 -2.82
C GLU A 226 9.40 -4.59 -1.33
N ILE A 227 10.65 -4.70 -0.87
CA ILE A 227 10.99 -5.06 0.52
C ILE A 227 10.62 -3.95 1.53
N THR A 228 10.50 -2.69 1.11
CA THR A 228 10.26 -1.56 2.01
C THR A 228 8.76 -1.35 2.35
N VAL A 229 7.86 -2.26 1.95
CA VAL A 229 6.39 -2.13 2.15
C VAL A 229 5.71 -3.40 2.64
#